data_AF-A0A5P9KEU5-F1
#
_entry.id   AF-A0A5P9KEU5-F1
#
_cell.length_a   1.000
_cell.length_b   1.000
_cell.length_c   1.000
_cell.angle_alpha   90.00
_cell.angle_beta   90.00
_cell.angle_gamma   90.00
#
_symmetry.space_group_name_H-M   'P 1'
#
loop_
_entity.id
_entity.type
_entity.pdbx_description
1 polymer ?
#
loop_
_entity_poly.entity_id
_entity_poly.type
_entity_poly.pdbx_seq_one_letter_code
_entity_poly.pdbx_strand_id
1 'polypeptide(L)' 'NAGLVTVTTTPLNCGPRLRVLLGRPAHEKLLMLLPVGYPSKEATVPDLKCKPLDQIMVTV' A
#
# COMPACT_ATOMS: atom_id res chain seq x y z
N ASN A 1 6.47 -12.33 11.29
CA ASN A 1 6.33 -10.96 10.74
C ASN A 1 7.53 -10.13 11.19
N ALA A 2 8.04 -9.20 10.37
CA ALA A 2 9.34 -8.54 10.56
C ALA A 2 9.32 -7.21 11.37
N GLY A 3 8.14 -6.71 11.76
CA GLY A 3 8.03 -5.50 12.59
C GLY A 3 8.23 -4.17 11.85
N LEU A 4 8.14 -4.16 10.52
CA LEU A 4 8.18 -2.95 9.69
C LEU A 4 6.76 -2.47 9.33
N VAL A 5 6.64 -1.18 9.00
CA VAL A 5 5.38 -0.55 8.59
C VAL A 5 5.44 -0.07 7.13
N THR A 6 4.26 0.11 6.52
CA THR A 6 4.11 0.67 5.17
C THR A 6 2.73 1.32 4.98
N VAL A 7 2.53 2.02 3.88
CA VAL A 7 1.23 2.47 3.39
C VAL A 7 1.06 1.99 1.94
N THR A 8 -0.06 1.33 1.66
CA THR A 8 -0.38 0.87 0.31
C THR A 8 -0.74 2.07 -0.57
N THR A 9 0.14 2.42 -1.51
CA THR A 9 -0.12 3.53 -2.44
C THR A 9 -0.30 3.03 -3.87
N THR A 10 -1.27 3.63 -4.57
CA THR A 10 -1.53 3.44 -6.00
C THR A 10 -1.34 4.79 -6.70
N PRO A 11 -0.09 5.21 -6.98
CA PRO A 11 0.21 6.56 -7.44
C PRO A 11 -0.34 6.78 -8.86
N LEU A 12 -1.57 7.31 -8.93
CA LEU A 12 -2.32 7.49 -10.15
C LEU A 12 -1.54 8.36 -11.14
N ASN A 13 -1.53 7.98 -12.41
CA ASN A 13 -0.82 8.65 -13.51
C ASN A 13 0.73 8.63 -13.43
N CYS A 14 1.33 8.11 -12.36
CA CYS A 14 2.79 8.04 -12.22
C CYS A 14 3.42 6.82 -12.93
N GLY A 15 2.64 5.80 -13.25
CA GLY A 15 3.10 4.52 -13.80
C GLY A 15 4.08 4.64 -14.98
N PRO A 16 3.75 5.37 -16.06
CA PRO A 16 4.65 5.51 -17.21
C PRO A 16 5.99 6.18 -16.87
N ARG A 17 5.95 7.25 -16.04
CA ARG A 17 7.16 7.99 -15.63
C ARG A 17 8.06 7.15 -14.72
N LEU A 18 7.47 6.46 -13.75
CA LEU A 18 8.21 5.58 -12.84
C LEU A 18 8.81 4.38 -13.57
N ARG A 19 8.07 3.79 -14.52
CA ARG A 19 8.56 2.70 -15.37
C ARG A 19 9.82 3.12 -16.15
N VAL A 20 9.79 4.30 -16.78
CA VAL A 20 10.94 4.84 -17.52
C VAL A 20 12.10 5.16 -16.57
N LEU A 21 11.81 5.84 -15.44
CA LEU A 21 12.81 6.21 -14.45
C LEU A 21 13.58 4.99 -13.89
N LEU A 22 12.87 3.89 -13.65
CA LEU A 22 13.43 2.65 -13.12
C LEU A 22 13.89 1.67 -14.22
N GLY A 23 13.87 2.08 -15.49
CA GLY A 23 14.32 1.26 -16.61
C GLY A 23 13.51 -0.01 -16.84
N ARG A 24 12.24 -0.05 -16.43
CA ARG A 24 11.38 -1.23 -16.57
C ARG A 24 10.82 -1.37 -17.98
N PRO A 25 10.69 -2.59 -18.52
CA PRO A 25 10.25 -2.82 -19.90
C PRO A 25 8.79 -2.41 -20.12
N ALA A 26 8.39 -2.20 -21.37
CA ALA A 26 7.07 -1.67 -21.73
C ALA A 26 5.88 -2.57 -21.32
N HIS A 27 6.12 -3.88 -21.15
CA HIS A 27 5.10 -4.83 -20.72
C HIS A 27 4.87 -4.83 -19.21
N GLU A 28 5.72 -4.17 -18.42
CA GLU A 28 5.53 -4.04 -16.98
C GLU A 28 4.76 -2.77 -16.63
N LYS A 29 3.77 -2.93 -15.74
CA LYS A 29 2.94 -1.84 -15.22
C LYS A 29 3.05 -1.81 -13.70
N LEU A 30 3.28 -0.61 -13.16
CA LEU A 30 3.29 -0.38 -11.73
C LEU A 30 1.90 -0.65 -11.15
N LEU A 31 1.83 -1.55 -10.16
CA LEU A 31 0.60 -1.85 -9.43
C LEU A 31 0.52 -1.08 -8.11
N MET A 32 1.58 -1.15 -7.31
CA MET A 32 1.66 -0.52 -5.98
C MET A 32 3.06 0.02 -5.72
N LEU A 33 3.16 1.02 -4.85
CA LEU A 33 4.41 1.50 -4.29
C LEU A 33 4.33 1.46 -2.76
N LEU A 34 5.34 0.85 -2.13
CA LEU A 34 5.38 0.59 -0.69
C LEU A 34 6.61 1.26 -0.07
N PRO A 35 6.46 2.37 0.67
CA PRO A 35 7.53 2.87 1.52
C PRO A 35 7.65 1.96 2.75
N VAL A 36 8.82 1.36 2.98
CA VAL A 36 9.02 0.38 4.06
C VAL A 36 10.05 0.91 5.05
N GLY A 37 9.74 0.82 6.35
CA GLY A 37 10.66 1.23 7.41
C GLY A 37 10.04 1.14 8.80
N TYR A 38 10.70 1.77 9.77
CA TYR A 38 10.15 2.00 11.10
C TYR A 38 9.28 3.27 11.11
N PRO A 39 8.21 3.31 11.91
CA PRO A 39 7.41 4.52 12.05
C PRO A 39 8.23 5.64 12.71
N SER A 40 7.91 6.89 12.38
CA SER A 40 8.38 8.04 13.17
C SER A 40 7.92 7.91 14.63
N LYS A 41 8.68 8.47 15.57
CA LYS A 41 8.27 8.55 16.99
C LYS A 41 6.96 9.31 17.19
N GLU A 42 6.60 10.17 16.24
CA GLU A 42 5.39 11.00 16.24
C GLU A 42 4.36 10.55 15.19
N ALA A 43 4.52 9.35 14.61
CA ALA A 43 3.58 8.86 13.61
C ALA A 43 2.16 8.72 14.21
N THR A 44 1.18 9.33 13.54
CA THR A 44 -0.24 9.21 13.88
C THR A 44 -0.98 8.39 12.82
N VAL A 45 -2.12 7.82 13.22
CA VAL A 45 -3.04 7.11 12.33
C VAL A 45 -4.44 7.67 12.52
N PRO A 46 -5.29 7.69 11.48
CA PRO A 46 -6.71 8.02 11.64
C PRO A 46 -7.39 6.95 12.51
N ASP A 47 -8.35 7.35 13.34
CA ASP A 47 -9.08 6.44 14.21
C ASP A 47 -10.18 5.67 13.45
N LEU A 48 -9.76 4.79 12.53
CA LEU A 48 -10.65 3.91 11.76
C LEU A 48 -10.98 2.65 12.57
N LYS A 49 -12.22 2.16 12.48
CA LYS A 49 -12.65 0.89 13.09
C LYS A 49 -12.87 -0.17 12.02
N CYS A 50 -12.30 -1.35 12.22
CA CYS A 50 -12.59 -2.51 11.37
C CYS A 50 -14.04 -2.97 11.55
N LYS A 51 -14.63 -3.49 10.47
CA LYS A 51 -15.94 -4.13 10.55
C LYS A 51 -15.87 -5.36 11.47
N PRO A 52 -16.86 -5.59 12.34
CA PRO A 52 -16.98 -6.83 13.10
C PRO A 52 -17.24 -8.03 12.17
N LEU A 53 -16.99 -9.25 12.68
CA LEU A 53 -16.99 -10.48 11.89
C LEU A 53 -18.35 -10.75 11.20
N ASP A 54 -19.44 -10.50 11.93
CA ASP A 54 -20.82 -10.65 11.46
C ASP A 54 -21.17 -9.74 10.27
N GLN A 55 -20.41 -8.67 10.04
CA GLN A 55 -20.59 -7.80 8.87
C GLN A 55 -19.82 -8.24 7.62
N ILE A 56 -18.93 -9.23 7.74
CA ILE A 56 -18.06 -9.67 6.63
C ILE A 56 -18.10 -11.19 6.37
N MET A 57 -18.58 -12.00 7.33
CA MET A 57 -18.68 -13.45 7.22
C MET A 57 -20.14 -13.89 7.07
N VAL A 58 -20.40 -14.69 6.04
CA VAL A 58 -21.70 -15.34 5.80
C VAL A 58 -21.48 -16.84 5.82
N THR A 59 -22.21 -17.54 6.68
CA THR A 59 -22.31 -19.01 6.66
C THR A 59 -23.59 -19.36 5.90
N VAL A 60 -23.45 -20.08 4.78
CA VAL A 60 -24.56 -20.54 3.94
C VAL A 60 -24.91 -21.98 4.27
#